data_AF-A0A7X6SYT1-F1
#
_entry.id   AF-A0A7X6SYT1-F1
#
_cell.length_a   1.000
_cell.length_b   1.000
_cell.length_c   1.000
_cell.angle_alpha   90.00
_cell.angle_beta   90.00
_cell.angle_gamma   90.00
#
_symmetry.space_group_name_H-M   'P 1'
#
loop_
_entity.id
_entity.type
_entity.pdbx_description
1 polymer ?
#
loop_
_entity_poly.entity_id
_entity_poly.type
_entity_poly.pdbx_seq_one_letter_code
_entity_poly.pdbx_strand_id
1 'polypeptide(L)' 'DVPGMIGRIATTMGDNGINIERMAVSQDKSNNRNIILLATDVSISDNVLKKLGNLENVFSVKRIEL' A
#
# COMPACT_ATOMS: atom_id res chain seq x y z
N ASP A 1 1.00 -13.89 -4.74
CA ASP A 1 0.68 -12.81 -5.70
C ASP A 1 -0.78 -12.93 -6.11
N VAL A 2 -1.52 -11.82 -6.17
CA VAL A 2 -2.95 -11.79 -6.53
C VAL A 2 -3.19 -10.65 -7.53
N PRO A 3 -3.69 -10.93 -8.75
CA PRO A 3 -3.98 -9.91 -9.74
C PRO A 3 -4.91 -8.81 -9.20
N GLY A 4 -4.61 -7.55 -9.54
CA GLY A 4 -5.44 -6.40 -9.18
C GLY A 4 -5.13 -5.75 -7.82
N MET A 5 -4.23 -6.32 -7.00
CA MET A 5 -3.89 -5.75 -5.68
C MET A 5 -3.28 -4.35 -5.75
N ILE A 6 -2.35 -4.12 -6.69
CA ILE A 6 -1.75 -2.79 -6.88
C ILE A 6 -2.83 -1.76 -7.24
N GLY A 7 -3.77 -2.14 -8.11
CA GLY A 7 -4.90 -1.29 -8.49
C GLY A 7 -5.76 -0.92 -7.28
N ARG A 8 -6.14 -1.90 -6.45
CA ARG A 8 -6.94 -1.64 -5.23
C ARG A 8 -6.23 -0.69 -4.25
N ILE A 9 -4.92 -0.84 -4.07
CA ILE A 9 -4.11 0.05 -3.23
C ILE A 9 -4.11 1.46 -3.83
N ALA A 10 -3.81 1.60 -5.12
CA ALA A 10 -3.77 2.88 -5.81
C ALA A 10 -5.13 3.60 -5.79
N THR A 11 -6.23 2.87 -6.03
CA THR A 11 -7.60 3.39 -5.91
C THR A 11 -7.89 3.86 -4.50
N THR A 12 -7.51 3.09 -3.47
CA THR A 12 -7.69 3.51 -2.08
C THR A 12 -6.95 4.81 -1.78
N MET A 13 -5.76 5.02 -2.32
CA MET A 13 -5.04 6.30 -2.16
C MET A 13 -5.77 7.44 -2.87
N GLY A 14 -6.14 7.24 -4.14
CA GLY A 14 -6.86 8.23 -4.94
C GLY A 14 -8.21 8.64 -4.35
N ASP A 15 -9.00 7.69 -3.86
CA ASP A 15 -10.30 7.94 -3.21
C ASP A 15 -10.18 8.76 -1.92
N ASN A 16 -8.98 8.82 -1.33
CA ASN A 16 -8.71 9.64 -0.15
C ASN A 16 -7.84 10.88 -0.50
N GLY A 17 -7.69 11.19 -1.80
CA GLY A 17 -7.00 12.39 -2.27
C GLY A 17 -5.50 12.40 -2.04
N ILE A 18 -4.86 11.23 -1.96
CA ILE A 18 -3.43 11.09 -1.69
C ILE A 18 -2.69 10.76 -2.98
N ASN A 19 -1.65 11.51 -3.32
CA ASN A 19 -0.81 11.22 -4.47
C ASN A 19 0.34 10.27 -4.10
N ILE A 20 0.69 9.38 -5.03
CA ILE A 20 1.83 8.48 -4.89
C ILE A 20 3.00 9.10 -5.65
N GLU A 21 3.99 9.60 -4.93
CA GLU A 21 5.21 10.17 -5.51
C GLU A 21 6.15 9.07 -6.04
N ARG A 22 6.19 7.94 -5.33
CA ARG A 22 7.00 6.78 -5.70
C ARG A 22 6.34 5.49 -5.26
N MET A 23 6.40 4.49 -6.13
CA MET A 23 6.02 3.11 -5.82
C MET A 23 7.17 2.19 -6.20
N ALA A 24 7.54 1.30 -5.29
CA ALA A 24 8.45 0.18 -5.57
C ALA A 24 7.76 -1.13 -5.18
N VAL A 25 7.82 -2.12 -6.07
CA VAL A 25 7.23 -3.43 -5.87
C VAL A 25 8.34 -4.47 -5.97
N SER A 26 8.44 -5.31 -4.96
CA SER A 26 9.36 -6.44 -4.91
C SER A 26 8.60 -7.71 -4.57
N GLN A 27 9.12 -8.85 -5.02
CA GLN A 27 8.61 -10.15 -4.67
C GLN A 27 9.59 -10.84 -3.72
N ASP A 28 9.12 -11.15 -2.52
CA ASP A 28 9.77 -12.08 -1.62
C ASP A 28 9.43 -13.50 -2.07
N LYS A 29 10.31 -14.08 -2.88
CA LYS A 29 10.16 -15.45 -3.40
C LYS A 29 10.16 -16.51 -2.30
N SER A 30 10.87 -16.28 -1.20
CA SER A 30 10.99 -17.23 -0.09
C SER A 30 9.67 -17.37 0.66
N ASN A 31 8.93 -16.26 0.82
CA ASN A 31 7.63 -16.25 1.49
C ASN A 31 6.43 -16.19 0.52
N ASN A 32 6.68 -16.20 -0.79
CA ASN A 32 5.68 -16.03 -1.87
C ASN A 32 4.78 -14.80 -1.67
N ARG A 33 5.37 -13.68 -1.24
CA ARG A 33 4.68 -12.42 -0.91
C ARG A 33 5.21 -11.27 -1.75
N ASN A 34 4.38 -10.27 -1.95
CA ASN A 34 4.82 -9.01 -2.54
C ASN A 34 5.05 -7.99 -1.43
N ILE A 35 6.12 -7.22 -1.56
CA ILE A 35 6.41 -6.06 -0.70
C ILE A 35 6.23 -4.83 -1.57
N ILE A 36 5.41 -3.90 -1.09
CA ILE A 36 5.12 -2.63 -1.77
C ILE A 36 5.59 -1.51 -0.84
N LEU A 37 6.46 -0.65 -1.36
CA LEU A 37 6.88 0.58 -0.69
C LEU A 37 6.28 1.77 -1.45
N LEU A 38 5.63 2.67 -0.72
CA LEU A 38 5.00 3.86 -1.24
C LEU A 38 5.60 5.10 -0.56
N ALA A 39 5.94 6.10 -1.36
CA ALA A 39 6.14 7.47 -0.90
C ALA A 39 4.95 8.30 -1.35
N THR A 40 4.43 9.12 -0.46
CA THR A 40 3.20 9.90 -0.66
C THR A 40 3.48 11.37 -0.40
N ASP A 41 2.74 12.24 -1.11
CA ASP A 41 2.88 13.69 -1.03
C ASP A 41 2.47 14.26 0.35
N VAL A 42 1.62 13.52 1.06
CA VAL A 42 1.17 13.83 2.42
C VAL A 42 1.32 12.62 3.34
N SER A 43 1.41 12.88 4.65
CA SER A 43 1.37 11.81 5.66
C SER A 43 0.03 11.07 5.61
N ILE A 44 0.09 9.74 5.64
CA ILE A 44 -1.09 8.87 5.64
C ILE A 44 -1.78 8.92 7.00
N SER A 45 -3.07 9.25 7.02
CA SER A 45 -3.87 9.19 8.26
C SER A 45 -4.12 7.75 8.74
N ASP A 46 -4.35 7.58 10.03
CA ASP A 46 -4.64 6.27 10.64
C ASP A 46 -5.87 5.59 10.04
N ASN A 47 -6.86 6.38 9.60
CA ASN A 47 -8.05 5.84 8.94
C ASN A 47 -7.69 5.20 7.59
N VAL A 48 -6.89 5.87 6.77
CA VAL A 48 -6.42 5.34 5.48
C VAL A 48 -5.51 4.14 5.70
N LEU A 49 -4.61 4.20 6.69
CA LEU A 49 -3.76 3.07 7.07
C LEU A 49 -4.60 1.85 7.45
N LYS A 50 -5.68 2.03 8.23
CA LYS A 50 -6.61 0.96 8.59
C LYS A 50 -7.38 0.41 7.38
N LYS A 51 -7.83 1.28 6.47
CA LYS A 51 -8.49 0.84 5.21
C LYS A 51 -7.56 -0.07 4.40
N LEU A 52 -6.29 0.32 4.24
CA LEU A 52 -5.29 -0.47 3.52
C LEU A 52 -5.01 -1.80 4.21
N GLY A 53 -4.88 -1.80 5.53
CA GLY A 53 -4.67 -3.02 6.31
C GLY A 53 -5.85 -4.00 6.30
N ASN A 54 -7.05 -3.51 6.01
CA ASN A 54 -8.27 -4.32 5.90
C ASN A 54 -8.54 -4.83 4.47
N LEU A 55 -7.73 -4.45 3.48
CA LEU A 55 -7.87 -4.99 2.13
C LEU A 55 -7.58 -6.49 2.16
N GLU A 56 -8.41 -7.27 1.46
CA GLU A 56 -8.20 -8.69 1.29
C GLU A 56 -6.79 -8.95 0.72
N ASN A 57 -6.08 -9.95 1.25
CA ASN A 57 -4.72 -10.31 0.87
C ASN A 57 -3.62 -9.28 1.22
N VAL A 58 -3.92 -8.27 2.06
CA VAL A 58 -2.90 -7.45 2.73
C VAL A 58 -2.55 -8.08 4.08
N PHE A 59 -1.28 -8.46 4.25
CA PHE A 59 -0.79 -9.08 5.49
C PHE A 59 -0.43 -8.06 6.57
N SER A 60 0.19 -6.96 6.17
CA SER A 60 0.55 -5.87 7.07
C SER A 60 0.75 -4.59 6.28
N VAL A 61 0.50 -3.47 6.93
CA VAL A 61 0.80 -2.13 6.44
C VAL A 61 1.38 -1.32 7.58
N LYS A 62 2.42 -0.54 7.30
CA LYS A 62 3.07 0.33 8.28
C LYS A 62 3.40 1.66 7.62
N ARG A 63 3.09 2.74 8.32
CA ARG A 63 3.57 4.09 7.98
C ARG A 63 4.93 4.28 8.64
N ILE A 64 5.86 4.89 7.90
CA ILE A 64 7.18 5.27 8.39
C ILE A 64 7.29 6.78 8.16
N GLU A 65 7.60 7.52 9.22
CA GLU A 65 7.88 8.96 9.18
C GLU A 65 9.39 9.15 9.42
N LEU A 66 10.02 10.05 8.66
CA LEU A 66 11.44 10.38 8.77
C LEU A 66 11.67 11.65 9.58
#